data_AF-A0A2E0L6W9-F1
#
_entry.id   AF-A0A2E0L6W9-F1
#
_cell.length_a   1.000
_cell.length_b   1.000
_cell.length_c   1.000
_cell.angle_alpha   90.00
_cell.angle_beta   90.00
_cell.angle_gamma   90.00
#
_symmetry.space_group_name_H-M   'P 1'
#
loop_
_entity.id
_entity.type
_entity.pdbx_description
1 polymer ?
#
loop_
_entity_poly.entity_id
_entity_poly.type
_entity_poly.pdbx_seq_one_letter_code
_entity_poly.pdbx_strand_id
1 'polypeptide(L)'
;MVPEGWETYNTEAGIVLNEHVGSSAPDTPLRGFLIHIFVPYADNFRMPLTDDMNMAWYVLKQVVHNREYVGDALVSEPVAFQWDIYDAAYYLLNNRNNSVTMLLALGMPDGHNLIVCHVSVPKDQAARIRSLLPELLNTLTIDDQRVDATALTNLPDPLVFPEESD
;
A
#
# COMPACT_ATOMS: atom_id res chain seq x y z
N MET A 1 7.52 15.29 -6.91
CA MET A 1 6.76 16.55 -6.81
C MET A 1 5.33 16.15 -6.49
N VAL A 2 4.71 16.78 -5.50
CA VAL A 2 3.33 16.45 -5.09
C VAL A 2 2.36 17.11 -6.08
N PRO A 3 1.30 16.43 -6.58
CA PRO A 3 0.37 17.03 -7.53
C PRO A 3 -0.36 18.25 -6.95
N GLU A 4 -0.82 19.14 -7.83
CA GLU A 4 -1.60 20.30 -7.42
C GLU A 4 -2.89 19.88 -6.70
N GLY A 5 -3.21 20.56 -5.59
CA GLY A 5 -4.39 20.25 -4.76
C GLY A 5 -4.14 19.20 -3.67
N TRP A 6 -3.00 18.52 -3.68
CA TRP A 6 -2.63 17.55 -2.64
C TRP A 6 -1.92 18.21 -1.46
N GLU A 7 -2.17 17.68 -0.27
CA GLU A 7 -1.45 17.99 0.95
C GLU A 7 -0.51 16.86 1.33
N THR A 8 0.64 17.22 1.90
CA THR A 8 1.56 16.26 2.49
C THR A 8 1.95 16.68 3.88
N TYR A 9 1.99 15.74 4.81
CA TYR A 9 2.49 15.97 6.15
C TYR A 9 3.19 14.72 6.68
N ASN A 10 4.17 14.95 7.55
CA ASN A 10 4.88 13.89 8.25
C ASN A 10 4.08 13.50 9.51
N THR A 11 4.02 12.22 9.78
CA THR A 11 3.57 11.65 11.05
C THR A 11 4.77 11.07 11.78
N GLU A 12 4.59 10.63 13.03
CA GLU A 12 5.64 9.88 13.74
C GLU A 12 5.97 8.55 13.06
N ALA A 13 5.06 8.01 12.26
CA ALA A 13 5.20 6.72 11.59
C ALA A 13 5.66 6.83 10.13
N GLY A 14 5.52 7.98 9.47
CA GLY A 14 5.81 8.10 8.05
C GLY A 14 5.30 9.39 7.41
N ILE A 15 4.91 9.30 6.14
CA ILE A 15 4.46 10.42 5.31
C ILE A 15 3.04 10.14 4.85
N VAL A 16 2.15 11.12 5.03
CA VAL A 16 0.79 11.07 4.48
C VAL A 16 0.69 12.04 3.32
N LEU A 17 0.05 11.59 2.23
CA LEU A 17 -0.36 12.40 1.09
C LEU A 17 -1.88 12.31 0.98
N ASN A 18 -2.56 13.43 0.79
CA ASN A 18 -4.03 13.48 0.72
C ASN A 18 -4.46 14.41 -0.42
N GLU A 19 -5.34 13.94 -1.29
CA GLU A 19 -5.87 14.71 -2.43
C GLU A 19 -6.80 15.85 -2.01
N HIS A 20 -7.42 15.79 -0.82
CA HIS A 20 -8.35 16.83 -0.35
C HIS A 20 -8.05 17.34 1.05
N VAL A 21 -7.82 18.65 1.13
CA VAL A 21 -7.61 19.42 2.37
C VAL A 21 -8.77 19.22 3.36
N GLY A 22 -8.46 18.84 4.60
CA GLY A 22 -9.36 19.03 5.74
C GLY A 22 -10.38 17.92 6.08
N SER A 23 -10.18 16.67 5.65
CA SER A 23 -11.12 15.56 5.94
C SER A 23 -10.45 14.26 6.36
N SER A 24 -9.55 14.32 7.36
CA SER A 24 -8.92 13.12 7.94
C SER A 24 -9.55 12.68 9.27
N ALA A 25 -10.73 13.20 9.63
CA ALA A 25 -11.43 12.77 10.83
C ALA A 25 -12.03 11.36 10.63
N PRO A 26 -11.96 10.46 11.62
CA PRO A 26 -12.34 9.04 11.50
C PRO A 26 -13.72 8.77 10.91
N ASP A 27 -14.67 9.70 11.11
CA ASP A 27 -16.06 9.58 10.69
C ASP A 27 -16.41 10.37 9.42
N THR A 28 -15.43 10.99 8.77
CA THR A 28 -15.71 11.72 7.53
C THR A 28 -15.48 10.79 6.32
N PRO A 29 -16.46 10.64 5.41
CA PRO A 29 -16.27 9.86 4.21
C PRO A 29 -15.03 10.32 3.46
N LEU A 30 -14.20 9.36 3.07
CA LEU A 30 -13.07 9.64 2.20
C LEU A 30 -13.60 10.25 0.89
N ARG A 31 -13.01 11.36 0.45
CA ARG A 31 -13.46 12.10 -0.76
C ARG A 31 -12.57 11.90 -1.97
N GLY A 32 -11.35 11.40 -1.77
CA GLY A 32 -10.33 11.22 -2.80
C GLY A 32 -9.24 10.30 -2.29
N PHE A 33 -8.01 10.46 -2.78
CA PHE A 33 -6.89 9.64 -2.36
C PHE A 33 -6.36 10.01 -0.97
N LEU A 34 -6.19 8.99 -0.14
CA LEU A 34 -5.36 9.04 1.07
C LEU A 34 -4.25 8.02 0.93
N ILE A 35 -3.00 8.48 0.95
CA ILE A 35 -1.82 7.64 0.86
C ILE A 35 -1.00 7.80 2.13
N HIS A 36 -0.64 6.68 2.76
CA HIS A 36 0.26 6.68 3.90
C HIS A 36 1.45 5.76 3.60
N ILE A 37 2.64 6.34 3.57
CA ILE A 37 3.90 5.64 3.37
C ILE A 37 4.64 5.59 4.71
N PHE A 38 4.92 4.40 5.22
CA PHE A 38 5.52 4.21 6.55
C PHE A 38 6.39 2.96 6.62
N VAL A 39 7.22 2.87 7.66
CA VAL A 39 8.06 1.71 7.97
C VAL A 39 7.48 1.03 9.22
N PRO A 40 6.83 -0.14 9.10
CA PRO A 40 6.31 -0.85 10.28
C PRO A 40 7.46 -1.41 11.13
N TYR A 41 7.18 -1.61 12.42
CA TYR A 41 8.08 -2.36 13.30
C TYR A 41 8.11 -3.83 12.88
N ALA A 42 9.21 -4.22 12.26
CA ALA A 42 9.41 -5.53 11.68
C ALA A 42 9.51 -6.67 12.71
N ASP A 43 9.88 -6.36 13.95
CA ASP A 43 9.98 -7.33 15.07
C ASP A 43 8.66 -8.05 15.37
N ASN A 44 7.54 -7.51 14.91
CA ASN A 44 6.22 -8.10 15.05
C ASN A 44 5.94 -9.22 14.03
N PHE A 45 6.82 -9.41 13.05
CA PHE A 45 6.63 -10.36 11.96
C PHE A 45 7.75 -11.40 11.92
N ARG A 46 7.40 -12.61 11.51
CA ARG A 46 8.41 -13.61 11.18
C ARG A 46 9.04 -13.24 9.85
N MET A 47 10.36 -13.34 9.76
CA MET A 47 11.10 -13.17 8.51
C MET A 47 11.22 -14.50 7.76
N PRO A 48 11.33 -14.48 6.42
CA PRO A 48 11.64 -15.68 5.65
C PRO A 48 12.92 -16.34 6.17
N LEU A 49 12.95 -17.68 6.19
CA LEU A 49 14.15 -18.44 6.61
C LEU A 49 15.19 -18.57 5.49
N THR A 50 14.79 -18.24 4.27
CA THR A 50 15.57 -18.43 3.04
C THR A 50 15.41 -17.21 2.13
N ASP A 51 16.48 -16.84 1.44
CA ASP A 51 16.54 -15.64 0.59
C ASP A 51 15.80 -15.81 -0.75
N ASP A 52 15.30 -17.01 -1.05
CA ASP A 52 14.54 -17.31 -2.28
C ASP A 52 13.05 -16.96 -2.17
N MET A 53 12.60 -16.54 -0.99
CA MET A 53 11.21 -16.22 -0.73
C MET A 53 11.01 -14.70 -0.68
N ASN A 54 10.06 -14.21 -1.48
CA ASN A 54 9.73 -12.79 -1.52
C ASN A 54 9.34 -12.27 -0.12
N MET A 55 10.19 -11.42 0.45
CA MET A 55 10.05 -10.99 1.84
C MET A 55 8.74 -10.23 2.09
N ALA A 56 8.40 -9.30 1.18
CA ALA A 56 7.16 -8.52 1.28
C ALA A 56 5.95 -9.44 1.31
N TRP A 57 5.86 -10.39 0.39
CA TRP A 57 4.78 -11.36 0.33
C TRP A 57 4.68 -12.21 1.60
N TYR A 58 5.82 -12.69 2.12
CA TYR A 58 5.85 -13.52 3.32
C TYR A 58 5.29 -12.78 4.55
N VAL A 59 5.63 -11.50 4.70
CA VAL A 59 5.10 -10.67 5.79
C VAL A 59 3.62 -10.33 5.55
N LEU A 60 3.23 -9.95 4.33
CA LEU A 60 1.83 -9.65 4.03
C LEU A 60 0.92 -10.87 4.22
N LYS A 61 1.41 -12.10 3.97
CA LYS A 61 0.68 -13.33 4.30
C LYS A 61 0.38 -13.43 5.80
N GLN A 62 1.26 -12.98 6.68
CA GLN A 62 0.99 -12.96 8.11
C GLN A 62 -0.06 -11.88 8.46
N VAL A 63 0.01 -10.72 7.80
CA VAL A 63 -0.92 -9.60 8.01
C VAL A 63 -2.36 -9.99 7.64
N VAL A 64 -2.60 -10.50 6.44
CA VAL A 64 -3.97 -10.77 5.96
C VAL A 64 -4.70 -11.87 6.76
N HIS A 65 -3.96 -12.73 7.46
CA HIS A 65 -4.52 -13.79 8.31
C HIS A 65 -4.68 -13.37 9.79
N ASN A 66 -4.27 -12.16 10.15
CA ASN A 66 -4.43 -11.64 11.51
C ASN A 66 -5.45 -10.50 11.56
N ARG A 67 -6.58 -10.76 12.23
CA ARG A 67 -7.68 -9.81 12.42
C ARG A 67 -7.29 -8.53 13.15
N GLU A 68 -6.24 -8.54 13.96
CA GLU A 68 -5.75 -7.33 14.63
C GLU A 68 -5.23 -6.28 13.64
N TYR A 69 -4.76 -6.71 12.46
CA TYR A 69 -4.26 -5.79 11.43
C TYR A 69 -5.31 -5.40 10.39
N VAL A 70 -6.20 -6.32 10.00
CA VAL A 70 -7.17 -6.07 8.92
C VAL A 70 -8.59 -5.74 9.42
N GLY A 71 -8.85 -5.90 10.71
CA GLY A 71 -10.16 -5.66 11.31
C GLY A 71 -11.27 -6.50 10.66
N ASP A 72 -12.37 -5.83 10.32
CA ASP A 72 -13.54 -6.43 9.66
C ASP A 72 -13.55 -6.27 8.14
N ALA A 73 -12.45 -5.78 7.55
CA ALA A 73 -12.33 -5.63 6.10
C ALA A 73 -12.34 -6.98 5.39
N LEU A 74 -12.84 -7.00 4.16
CA LEU A 74 -12.61 -8.12 3.25
C LEU A 74 -11.22 -7.95 2.63
N VAL A 75 -10.44 -9.03 2.57
CA VAL A 75 -9.03 -8.97 2.17
C VAL A 75 -8.76 -9.98 1.06
N SER A 76 -8.04 -9.57 0.02
CA SER A 76 -7.53 -10.49 -1.00
C SER A 76 -6.29 -11.22 -0.49
N GLU A 77 -5.95 -12.34 -1.13
CA GLU A 77 -4.63 -12.93 -0.96
C GLU A 77 -3.53 -11.97 -1.46
N PRO A 78 -2.36 -11.91 -0.79
CA PRO A 78 -1.21 -11.16 -1.26
C PRO A 78 -0.65 -11.71 -2.57
N VAL A 79 -0.31 -10.80 -3.47
CA VAL A 79 0.31 -11.08 -4.75
C VAL A 79 1.74 -10.55 -4.72
N ALA A 80 2.72 -11.45 -4.87
CA ALA A 80 4.13 -11.11 -4.99
C ALA A 80 4.45 -10.60 -6.39
N PHE A 81 5.37 -9.65 -6.48
CA PHE A 81 5.97 -9.20 -7.73
C PHE A 81 7.33 -8.56 -7.45
N GLN A 82 8.06 -8.28 -8.52
CA GLN A 82 9.33 -7.56 -8.43
C GLN A 82 9.10 -6.07 -8.70
N TRP A 83 9.51 -5.20 -7.78
CA TRP A 83 9.53 -3.76 -8.01
C TRP A 83 10.98 -3.26 -8.03
N ASP A 84 11.49 -3.04 -9.23
CA ASP A 84 12.91 -2.75 -9.46
C ASP A 84 13.78 -3.90 -8.91
N ILE A 85 14.77 -3.61 -8.06
CA ILE A 85 15.58 -4.64 -7.38
C ILE A 85 14.95 -5.18 -6.09
N TYR A 86 13.79 -4.66 -5.68
CA TYR A 86 13.16 -4.98 -4.40
C TYR A 86 12.06 -6.04 -4.55
N ASP A 87 12.00 -6.94 -3.56
CA ASP A 87 10.85 -7.80 -3.34
C ASP A 87 9.64 -6.95 -3.01
N ALA A 88 8.57 -7.04 -3.80
CA ALA A 88 7.33 -6.33 -3.53
C ALA A 88 6.14 -7.28 -3.44
N ALA A 89 5.13 -6.85 -2.70
CA ALA A 89 3.85 -7.54 -2.68
C ALA A 89 2.74 -6.55 -2.39
N TYR A 90 1.54 -6.87 -2.84
CA TYR A 90 0.36 -6.10 -2.50
C TYR A 90 -0.82 -7.00 -2.15
N TYR A 91 -1.77 -6.45 -1.41
CA TYR A 91 -3.11 -7.02 -1.28
C TYR A 91 -4.17 -5.91 -1.31
N LEU A 92 -5.42 -6.31 -1.55
CA LEU A 92 -6.55 -5.42 -1.73
C LEU A 92 -7.55 -5.61 -0.60
N LEU A 93 -8.07 -4.50 -0.09
CA LEU A 93 -9.01 -4.40 1.01
C LEU A 93 -10.31 -3.75 0.54
N ASN A 94 -11.44 -4.31 0.95
CA ASN A 94 -12.71 -3.61 0.97
C ASN A 94 -13.06 -3.30 2.43
N ASN A 95 -13.01 -2.01 2.78
CA ASN A 95 -13.13 -1.54 4.16
C ASN A 95 -14.57 -1.54 4.67
N ARG A 96 -15.56 -1.96 3.85
CA ARG A 96 -17.00 -2.00 4.18
C ARG A 96 -17.62 -0.66 4.58
N ASN A 97 -16.95 0.44 4.31
CA ASN A 97 -17.41 1.81 4.56
C ASN A 97 -17.44 2.65 3.27
N ASN A 98 -17.71 2.01 2.13
CA ASN A 98 -17.65 2.60 0.78
C ASN A 98 -16.25 3.10 0.36
N SER A 99 -15.21 2.64 1.04
CA SER A 99 -13.82 2.82 0.61
C SER A 99 -13.14 1.47 0.37
N VAL A 100 -12.12 1.50 -0.49
CA VAL A 100 -11.23 0.37 -0.75
C VAL A 100 -9.80 0.79 -0.49
N THR A 101 -8.91 -0.16 -0.23
CA THR A 101 -7.50 0.13 0.04
C THR A 101 -6.59 -0.88 -0.63
N MET A 102 -5.56 -0.40 -1.32
CA MET A 102 -4.43 -1.22 -1.73
C MET A 102 -3.32 -1.03 -0.69
N LEU A 103 -2.85 -2.13 -0.10
CA LEU A 103 -1.60 -2.13 0.64
C LEU A 103 -0.52 -2.65 -0.29
N LEU A 104 0.52 -1.85 -0.49
CA LEU A 104 1.72 -2.22 -1.23
C LEU A 104 2.92 -2.20 -0.28
N ALA A 105 3.73 -3.25 -0.27
CA ALA A 105 4.94 -3.33 0.54
C ALA A 105 6.15 -3.63 -0.34
N LEU A 106 7.29 -3.02 0.02
CA LEU A 106 8.61 -3.34 -0.50
C LEU A 106 9.48 -3.86 0.64
N GLY A 107 10.14 -4.98 0.42
CA GLY A 107 11.15 -5.52 1.31
C GLY A 107 12.50 -4.81 1.12
N MET A 108 13.09 -4.38 2.23
CA MET A 108 14.38 -3.69 2.22
C MET A 108 15.56 -4.67 2.11
N PRO A 109 16.68 -4.27 1.48
CA PRO A 109 17.85 -5.12 1.30
C PRO A 109 18.54 -5.55 2.60
N ASP A 110 18.27 -4.84 3.70
CA ASP A 110 18.75 -5.22 5.03
C ASP A 110 18.09 -6.48 5.58
N GLY A 111 17.04 -7.00 4.93
CA GLY A 111 16.31 -8.20 5.31
C GLY A 111 15.47 -8.04 6.57
N HIS A 112 15.35 -6.82 7.08
CA HIS A 112 14.72 -6.53 8.36
C HIS A 112 13.66 -5.44 8.29
N ASN A 113 13.61 -4.64 7.23
CA ASN A 113 12.62 -3.57 7.13
C ASN A 113 11.69 -3.75 5.92
N LEU A 114 10.51 -3.13 6.06
CA LEU A 114 9.55 -2.98 4.97
C LEU A 114 9.25 -1.51 4.79
N ILE A 115 9.06 -1.08 3.55
CA ILE A 115 8.38 0.19 3.27
C ILE A 115 6.98 -0.17 2.82
N VAL A 116 5.98 0.35 3.52
CA VAL A 116 4.57 0.09 3.26
C VAL A 116 3.92 1.36 2.74
N CYS A 117 3.11 1.22 1.69
CA CYS A 117 2.27 2.24 1.10
C CYS A 117 0.81 1.78 1.15
N HIS A 118 0.01 2.44 2.00
CA HIS A 118 -1.44 2.27 2.03
C HIS A 118 -2.07 3.30 1.09
N VAL A 119 -2.87 2.86 0.14
CA VAL A 119 -3.58 3.72 -0.80
C VAL A 119 -5.08 3.48 -0.63
N SER A 120 -5.75 4.39 0.07
CA SER A 120 -7.19 4.34 0.32
C SER A 120 -7.92 5.30 -0.60
N VAL A 121 -9.05 4.87 -1.15
CA VAL A 121 -9.91 5.67 -2.05
C VAL A 121 -11.39 5.31 -1.88
N PRO A 122 -12.32 6.20 -2.28
CA PRO A 122 -13.72 5.84 -2.48
C PRO A 122 -13.87 4.69 -3.47
N LYS A 123 -14.82 3.77 -3.26
CA LYS A 123 -15.01 2.58 -4.10
C LYS A 123 -15.21 2.92 -5.58
N ASP A 124 -15.93 4.00 -5.89
CA ASP A 124 -16.18 4.51 -7.25
C ASP A 124 -14.93 5.11 -7.91
N GLN A 125 -13.86 5.35 -7.16
CA GLN A 125 -12.58 5.85 -7.63
C GLN A 125 -11.47 4.78 -7.69
N ALA A 126 -11.78 3.52 -7.36
CA ALA A 126 -10.81 2.42 -7.30
C ALA A 126 -9.93 2.28 -8.55
N ALA A 127 -10.50 2.49 -9.75
CA ALA A 127 -9.76 2.43 -11.01
C ALA A 127 -8.63 3.46 -11.11
N ARG A 128 -8.75 4.62 -10.44
CA ARG A 128 -7.72 5.68 -10.45
C ARG A 128 -6.43 5.26 -9.75
N ILE A 129 -6.46 4.24 -8.88
CA ILE A 129 -5.25 3.77 -8.16
C ILE A 129 -4.17 3.40 -9.18
N ARG A 130 -4.57 2.66 -10.22
CA ARG A 130 -3.67 2.19 -11.27
C ARG A 130 -2.98 3.29 -12.04
N SER A 131 -3.70 4.36 -12.36
CA SER A 131 -3.17 5.47 -13.13
C SER A 131 -2.29 6.39 -12.28
N LEU A 132 -2.64 6.59 -11.01
CA LEU A 132 -1.97 7.56 -10.14
C LEU A 132 -0.75 6.98 -9.42
N LEU A 133 -0.77 5.70 -9.06
CA LEU A 133 0.30 5.11 -8.25
C LEU A 133 1.68 5.20 -8.92
N PRO A 134 1.85 4.89 -10.23
CA PRO A 134 3.14 5.04 -10.88
C PRO A 134 3.63 6.48 -10.90
N GLU A 135 2.75 7.46 -11.10
CA GLU A 135 3.10 8.89 -11.12
C GLU A 135 3.54 9.37 -9.74
N LEU A 136 2.76 9.04 -8.70
CA LEU A 136 3.00 9.46 -7.32
C LEU A 136 4.28 8.86 -6.75
N LEU A 137 4.58 7.60 -7.09
CA LEU A 137 5.76 6.89 -6.59
C LEU A 137 6.95 6.97 -7.55
N ASN A 138 6.82 7.69 -8.67
CA ASN A 138 7.91 7.85 -9.66
C ASN A 138 9.14 8.57 -9.08
N THR A 139 8.96 9.36 -8.02
CA THR A 139 10.06 10.06 -7.33
C THR A 139 10.40 9.43 -5.98
N LEU A 140 9.89 8.22 -5.69
CA LEU A 140 10.26 7.49 -4.49
C LEU A 140 11.76 7.20 -4.53
N THR A 141 12.43 7.53 -3.44
CA THR A 141 13.84 7.22 -3.24
C THR A 141 14.00 6.41 -1.96
N ILE A 142 14.88 5.43 -2.02
CA ILE A 142 15.27 4.56 -0.92
C ILE A 142 16.79 4.65 -0.85
N ASP A 143 17.35 5.11 0.27
CA ASP A 143 18.80 5.34 0.44
C ASP A 143 19.43 6.12 -0.72
N ASP A 144 18.81 7.25 -1.08
CA ASP A 144 19.17 8.13 -2.22
C ASP A 144 19.08 7.48 -3.61
N GLN A 145 18.61 6.23 -3.71
CA GLN A 145 18.37 5.54 -4.98
C GLN A 145 16.91 5.65 -5.38
N ARG A 146 16.66 6.13 -6.60
CA ARG A 146 15.32 6.19 -7.16
C ARG A 146 14.83 4.79 -7.52
N VAL A 147 13.64 4.44 -7.05
CA VAL A 147 12.97 3.18 -7.40
C VAL A 147 12.25 3.34 -8.73
N ASP A 148 12.47 2.43 -9.68
CA ASP A 148 11.76 2.46 -10.96
C ASP A 148 10.27 2.09 -10.81
N ALA A 149 9.37 3.06 -10.97
CA ALA A 149 7.93 2.87 -10.88
C ALA A 149 7.31 2.08 -12.04
N THR A 150 8.08 1.70 -13.08
CA THR A 150 7.58 0.94 -14.24
C THR A 150 6.91 -0.38 -13.84
N ALA A 151 7.37 -1.04 -12.78
CA ALA A 151 6.71 -2.26 -12.30
C ALA A 151 5.23 -2.03 -11.91
N LEU A 152 4.89 -0.83 -11.44
CA LEU A 152 3.51 -0.48 -11.03
C LEU A 152 2.56 -0.36 -12.23
N THR A 153 3.07 -0.11 -13.44
CA THR A 153 2.25 -0.10 -14.65
C THR A 153 1.79 -1.52 -15.03
N ASN A 154 2.43 -2.56 -14.46
CA ASN A 154 2.13 -3.96 -14.75
C ASN A 154 1.18 -4.63 -13.75
N LEU A 155 0.62 -3.87 -12.79
CA LEU A 155 -0.46 -4.39 -11.92
C LEU A 155 -1.65 -4.92 -12.78
N PRO A 156 -2.60 -5.68 -12.22
CA PRO A 156 -3.78 -6.15 -12.98
C PRO A 156 -4.76 -5.03 -13.35
N ASP A 157 -5.35 -5.03 -14.55
CA ASP A 157 -6.39 -4.08 -14.97
C ASP A 157 -7.71 -4.82 -15.25
N PRO A 158 -8.77 -4.64 -14.45
CA PRO A 158 -8.85 -3.81 -13.25
C PRO A 158 -8.18 -4.45 -12.03
N LEU A 159 -7.94 -3.65 -10.98
CA LEU A 159 -7.73 -4.18 -9.63
C LEU A 159 -9.07 -4.73 -9.10
N VAL A 160 -9.12 -6.02 -8.79
CA VAL A 160 -10.33 -6.69 -8.31
C VAL A 160 -10.34 -6.72 -6.78
N PHE A 161 -11.08 -5.80 -6.18
CA PHE A 161 -11.27 -5.75 -4.73
C PHE A 161 -12.22 -6.85 -4.25
N PRO A 162 -11.99 -7.44 -3.06
CA PRO A 162 -12.86 -8.47 -2.53
C PRO A 162 -14.26 -7.90 -2.23
N GLU A 163 -15.28 -8.70 -2.53
CA GLU A 163 -16.68 -8.40 -2.27
C GLU A 163 -17.30 -9.50 -1.40
N GLU A 164 -18.41 -9.19 -0.74
CA GLU A 164 -19.17 -10.21 -0.03
C GLU A 164 -19.66 -11.23 -1.06
N SER A 165 -19.49 -12.52 -0.77
CA SER A 165 -20.14 -13.55 -1.57
C SER A 165 -21.63 -13.50 -1.28
N ASP A 166 -22.44 -13.34 -2.33
CA ASP A 166 -23.90 -13.46 -2.26
C ASP A 166 -24.36 -14.82 -1.72
#